data_AF-D5ZZB0-F1
#
_entry.id   AF-D5ZZB0-F1
#
_cell.length_a   1.000
_cell.length_b   1.000
_cell.length_c   1.000
_cell.angle_alpha   90.00
_cell.angle_beta   90.00
_cell.angle_gamma   90.00
#
_symmetry.space_group_name_H-M   'P 1'
#
loop_
_entity.id
_entity.type
_entity.pdbx_description
1 polymer ?
#
loop_
_entity_poly.entity_id
_entity_poly.type
_entity_poly.pdbx_seq_one_letter_code
_entity_poly.pdbx_strand_id
1 'polypeptide(L)'
;MDDERQRPDHGRLAGFTVGVTAARRADELGALLERRGAAVLHAPALRIVPLADDGELLAATEEIIERAPDIAVATTAIGFRGWVEAADGWGLGERLLARLGGVRILARGPKVKGAIRAAGLAEEWSPASESLAEVLDRLLAEGVDGLRIAVQLHGEPLPGFVESLRAGGAEVVGVPVYRWLPPEDLGPVDRLLDATVSRTLDAVTFTSAPAAASLLSRAGERGLLDDLVAALGHDVLPACVGPVTALPLQGHGVDTVQPERFRLGPLVQVLCRELPARARVLPVAGHRVEIRGHAVLVDDELRPVPPAGMSLLRALARRPGWVVARADLLRALPGAGRDEHAVETAMARLRGALGAPGLIQTVVKRGYRLALDPRAESKYADA
;
A
#
# COMPACT_ATOMS: atom_id res chain seq x y z
N MET A 1 17.24 -12.20 -39.62
CA MET A 1 17.72 -13.36 -38.86
C MET A 1 18.12 -12.82 -37.49
N ASP A 2 17.15 -12.76 -36.59
CA ASP A 2 17.41 -12.95 -35.17
C ASP A 2 16.13 -13.56 -34.59
N ASP A 3 16.37 -14.70 -33.97
CA ASP A 3 15.43 -15.68 -33.48
C ASP A 3 14.74 -15.11 -32.23
N GLU A 4 13.71 -14.28 -32.41
CA GLU A 4 12.70 -14.03 -31.38
C GLU A 4 11.96 -15.35 -31.12
N ARG A 5 12.62 -16.27 -30.40
CA ARG A 5 11.95 -17.42 -29.81
C ARG A 5 10.78 -16.88 -29.03
N GLN A 6 9.60 -17.27 -29.47
CA GLN A 6 8.32 -16.96 -28.87
C GLN A 6 8.38 -17.43 -27.42
N ARG A 7 8.78 -16.53 -26.52
CA ARG A 7 8.87 -16.84 -25.08
C ARG A 7 7.47 -17.29 -24.64
N PRO A 8 7.34 -18.40 -23.91
CA PRO A 8 6.03 -18.82 -23.40
C PRO A 8 5.45 -17.65 -22.58
N ASP A 9 4.25 -17.17 -22.95
CA ASP A 9 3.65 -15.97 -22.35
C ASP A 9 2.99 -16.31 -21.01
N HIS A 10 3.81 -16.52 -19.99
CA HIS A 10 3.36 -16.69 -18.60
C HIS A 10 3.00 -15.34 -17.94
N GLY A 11 3.17 -14.22 -18.65
CA GLY A 11 3.04 -12.87 -18.11
C GLY A 11 4.28 -12.43 -17.32
N ARG A 12 4.57 -11.13 -17.37
CA ARG A 12 5.79 -10.55 -16.77
C ARG A 12 5.87 -10.69 -15.24
N LEU A 13 4.74 -10.89 -14.56
CA LEU A 13 4.66 -11.03 -13.11
C LEU A 13 4.46 -12.49 -12.67
N ALA A 14 4.49 -13.47 -13.58
CA ALA A 14 4.38 -14.86 -13.17
C ALA A 14 5.52 -15.28 -12.24
N GLY A 15 5.15 -16.00 -11.18
CA GLY A 15 6.07 -16.38 -10.11
C GLY A 15 6.25 -15.34 -9.01
N PHE A 16 5.62 -14.16 -9.10
CA PHE A 16 5.62 -13.15 -8.05
C PHE A 16 4.28 -13.09 -7.31
N THR A 17 4.32 -12.67 -6.06
CA THR A 17 3.15 -12.45 -5.19
C THR A 17 3.09 -10.97 -4.78
N VAL A 18 1.95 -10.33 -5.05
CA VAL A 18 1.73 -8.91 -4.81
C VAL A 18 0.61 -8.70 -3.79
N GLY A 19 0.90 -7.96 -2.73
CA GLY A 19 -0.06 -7.48 -1.75
C GLY A 19 -0.88 -6.30 -2.25
N VAL A 20 -2.19 -6.32 -2.03
CA VAL A 20 -3.10 -5.22 -2.40
C VAL A 20 -3.81 -4.69 -1.16
N THR A 21 -3.47 -3.46 -0.77
CA THR A 21 -4.05 -2.78 0.41
C THR A 21 -5.33 -2.00 0.13
N ALA A 22 -5.70 -1.89 -1.15
CA ALA A 22 -6.82 -1.06 -1.59
C ALA A 22 -8.16 -1.60 -1.08
N ALA A 23 -9.02 -0.70 -0.60
CA ALA A 23 -10.41 -0.99 -0.26
C ALA A 23 -11.36 -0.75 -1.46
N ARG A 24 -11.08 0.28 -2.28
CA ARG A 24 -11.83 0.58 -3.51
C ARG A 24 -11.06 0.14 -4.73
N ARG A 25 -11.78 -0.35 -5.75
CA ARG A 25 -11.21 -0.83 -7.03
C ARG A 25 -10.13 -1.89 -6.82
N ALA A 26 -10.21 -2.63 -5.71
CA ALA A 26 -9.29 -3.70 -5.39
C ALA A 26 -9.37 -4.82 -6.43
N ASP A 27 -10.59 -5.20 -6.82
CA ASP A 27 -10.84 -6.22 -7.86
C ASP A 27 -10.24 -5.81 -9.21
N GLU A 28 -10.32 -4.52 -9.57
CA GLU A 28 -9.72 -4.02 -10.80
C GLU A 28 -8.19 -4.11 -10.76
N LEU A 29 -7.59 -3.70 -9.64
CA LEU A 29 -6.14 -3.79 -9.44
C LEU A 29 -5.67 -5.25 -9.41
N GLY A 30 -6.38 -6.11 -8.67
CA GLY A 30 -6.14 -7.55 -8.62
C GLY A 30 -6.19 -8.17 -10.00
N ALA A 31 -7.26 -7.92 -10.76
CA ALA A 31 -7.41 -8.43 -12.12
C ALA A 31 -6.31 -7.90 -13.08
N LEU A 32 -5.86 -6.64 -12.93
CA LEU A 32 -4.74 -6.12 -13.71
C LEU A 32 -3.43 -6.86 -13.40
N LEU A 33 -3.17 -7.21 -12.14
CA LEU A 33 -2.00 -7.95 -11.69
C LEU A 33 -2.04 -9.42 -12.12
N GLU A 34 -3.18 -10.08 -11.93
CA GLU A 34 -3.40 -11.48 -12.31
C GLU A 34 -3.30 -11.68 -13.82
N ARG A 35 -3.80 -10.73 -14.63
CA ARG A 35 -3.60 -10.75 -16.10
C ARG A 35 -2.13 -10.67 -16.52
N ARG A 36 -1.23 -10.24 -15.62
CA ARG A 36 0.21 -10.23 -15.84
C ARG A 36 0.91 -11.43 -15.20
N GLY A 37 0.17 -12.36 -14.61
CA GLY A 37 0.66 -13.60 -14.01
C GLY A 37 0.93 -13.54 -12.51
N ALA A 38 0.72 -12.40 -11.84
CA ALA A 38 0.97 -12.30 -10.40
C ALA A 38 -0.03 -13.12 -9.59
N ALA A 39 0.43 -13.72 -8.50
CA ALA A 39 -0.47 -14.10 -7.40
C ALA A 39 -0.81 -12.86 -6.58
N VAL A 40 -2.07 -12.69 -6.19
CA VAL A 40 -2.54 -11.51 -5.44
C VAL A 40 -2.95 -11.90 -4.03
N LEU A 41 -2.43 -11.18 -3.03
CA LEU A 41 -2.91 -11.23 -1.65
C LEU A 41 -3.69 -9.94 -1.36
N HIS A 42 -5.02 -10.02 -1.45
CA HIS A 42 -5.88 -8.88 -1.13
C HIS A 42 -6.10 -8.77 0.39
N ALA A 43 -5.83 -7.58 0.91
CA ALA A 43 -5.90 -7.28 2.33
C ALA A 43 -6.24 -5.78 2.51
N PRO A 44 -7.51 -5.39 2.49
CA PRO A 44 -7.89 -3.99 2.63
C PRO A 44 -7.37 -3.45 3.97
N ALA A 45 -6.53 -2.42 3.92
CA ALA A 45 -5.91 -1.87 5.13
C ALA A 45 -6.84 -0.94 5.93
N LEU A 46 -7.98 -0.56 5.32
CA LEU A 46 -9.00 0.31 5.91
C LEU A 46 -10.35 0.01 5.27
N ARG A 47 -11.41 0.52 5.89
CA ARG A 47 -12.73 0.67 5.29
C ARG A 47 -13.13 2.14 5.27
N ILE A 48 -13.91 2.50 4.25
CA ILE A 48 -14.50 3.83 4.14
C ILE A 48 -15.79 3.81 4.94
N VAL A 49 -15.96 4.75 5.86
CA VAL A 49 -17.22 4.90 6.59
C VAL A 49 -18.20 5.67 5.69
N PRO A 50 -19.37 5.10 5.35
CA PRO A 50 -20.42 5.87 4.70
C PRO A 50 -20.87 7.00 5.63
N LEU A 51 -21.10 8.20 5.09
CA LEU A 51 -21.43 9.37 5.90
C LEU A 51 -22.70 9.18 6.74
N ALA A 52 -23.69 8.47 6.18
CA ALA A 52 -24.95 8.16 6.87
C ALA A 52 -24.76 7.27 8.13
N ASP A 53 -23.67 6.52 8.20
CA ASP A 53 -23.36 5.60 9.30
C ASP A 53 -22.26 6.17 10.22
N ASP A 54 -21.83 7.42 10.00
CA ASP A 54 -20.72 8.00 10.73
C ASP A 54 -21.18 8.72 12.01
N GLY A 55 -21.09 8.00 13.13
CA GLY A 55 -21.44 8.53 14.46
C GLY A 55 -20.66 9.78 14.89
N GLU A 56 -19.43 9.99 14.39
CA GLU A 56 -18.70 11.24 14.68
C GLU A 56 -19.22 12.43 13.89
N LEU A 57 -19.65 12.20 12.64
CA LEU A 57 -20.31 13.23 11.86
C LEU A 57 -21.68 13.58 12.47
N LEU A 58 -22.42 12.57 12.95
CA LEU A 58 -23.67 12.79 13.68
C LEU A 58 -23.42 13.61 14.95
N ALA A 59 -22.48 13.21 15.80
CA ALA A 59 -22.16 13.93 17.02
C ALA A 59 -21.73 15.38 16.76
N ALA A 60 -20.87 15.63 15.77
CA ALA A 60 -20.47 16.99 15.39
C ALA A 60 -21.66 17.80 14.84
N THR A 61 -22.59 17.15 14.13
CA THR A 61 -23.82 17.78 13.63
C THR A 61 -24.73 18.18 14.78
N GLU A 62 -24.98 17.29 15.74
CA GLU A 62 -25.75 17.57 16.95
C GLU A 62 -25.12 18.71 17.75
N GLU A 63 -23.80 18.68 17.94
CA GLU A 63 -23.05 19.72 18.65
C GLU A 63 -23.17 21.10 17.98
N ILE A 64 -23.13 21.16 16.64
CA ILE A 64 -23.32 22.39 15.86
C ILE A 64 -24.76 22.90 15.98
N ILE A 65 -25.74 22.00 15.97
CA ILE A 65 -27.15 22.35 16.13
C ILE A 65 -27.39 22.94 17.53
N GLU A 66 -26.88 22.28 18.57
CA GLU A 66 -27.01 22.73 19.96
C GLU A 66 -26.27 24.06 20.18
N ARG A 67 -25.00 24.14 19.80
CA ARG A 67 -24.16 25.32 19.96
C ARG A 67 -23.61 25.78 18.60
N ALA A 68 -24.31 26.76 18.02
CA ALA A 68 -23.93 27.36 16.75
C ALA A 68 -22.47 27.81 16.78
N PRO A 69 -21.69 27.52 15.73
CA PRO A 69 -20.41 28.17 15.53
C PRO A 69 -20.61 29.63 15.11
N ASP A 70 -19.62 30.48 15.38
CA ASP A 70 -19.56 31.83 14.83
C ASP A 70 -19.23 31.79 13.34
N ILE A 71 -18.38 30.84 12.93
CA ILE A 71 -17.91 30.66 11.56
C ILE A 71 -18.00 29.20 11.13
N ALA A 72 -18.46 28.93 9.91
CA ALA A 72 -18.38 27.61 9.28
C ALA A 72 -17.51 27.65 8.02
N VAL A 73 -16.51 26.78 7.92
CA VAL A 73 -15.62 26.66 6.77
C VAL A 73 -15.95 25.39 5.99
N ALA A 74 -16.40 25.56 4.74
CA ALA A 74 -16.63 24.47 3.81
C ALA A 74 -15.44 24.31 2.87
N THR A 75 -14.86 23.10 2.80
CA THR A 75 -13.62 22.83 2.06
C THR A 75 -13.85 22.15 0.71
N THR A 76 -14.87 21.30 0.59
CA THR A 76 -15.19 20.58 -0.65
C THR A 76 -16.69 20.52 -0.89
N ALA A 77 -17.08 20.61 -2.16
CA ALA A 77 -18.49 20.54 -2.56
C ALA A 77 -19.12 19.16 -2.29
N ILE A 78 -18.33 18.08 -2.43
CA ILE A 78 -18.82 16.72 -2.16
C ILE A 78 -18.96 16.50 -0.66
N GLY A 79 -17.97 16.92 0.13
CA GLY A 79 -18.02 16.81 1.58
C GLY A 79 -19.18 17.60 2.20
N PHE A 80 -19.38 18.85 1.77
CA PHE A 80 -20.50 19.67 2.25
C PHE A 80 -21.87 19.08 1.88
N ARG A 81 -22.06 18.65 0.63
CA ARG A 81 -23.31 17.98 0.22
C ARG A 81 -23.55 16.69 0.99
N GLY A 82 -22.52 15.85 1.12
CA GLY A 82 -22.62 14.60 1.87
C GLY A 82 -22.95 14.82 3.35
N TRP A 83 -22.47 15.91 3.95
CA TRP A 83 -22.87 16.28 5.32
C TRP A 83 -24.36 16.62 5.41
N VAL A 84 -24.85 17.48 4.53
CA VAL A 84 -26.27 17.87 4.50
C VAL A 84 -27.15 16.64 4.24
N GLU A 85 -26.79 15.82 3.25
CA GLU A 85 -27.50 14.57 2.93
C GLU A 85 -27.52 13.57 4.09
N ALA A 86 -26.40 13.43 4.83
CA ALA A 86 -26.35 12.59 6.02
C ALA A 86 -27.24 13.15 7.14
N ALA A 87 -27.21 14.47 7.39
CA ALA A 87 -28.06 15.13 8.35
C ALA A 87 -29.55 14.99 8.02
N ASP A 88 -29.93 15.11 6.74
CA ASP A 88 -31.28 14.82 6.27
C ASP A 88 -31.68 13.37 6.58
N GLY A 89 -30.79 12.41 6.31
CA GLY A 89 -31.00 11.00 6.62
C GLY A 89 -31.24 10.71 8.11
N TRP A 90 -30.65 11.51 9.00
CA TRP A 90 -30.88 11.45 10.45
C TRP A 90 -32.09 12.26 10.94
N GLY A 91 -32.80 12.97 10.04
CA GLY A 91 -33.88 13.89 10.41
C GLY A 91 -33.41 15.18 11.08
N LEU A 92 -32.12 15.52 10.94
CA LEU A 92 -31.48 16.72 11.50
C LEU A 92 -31.24 17.83 10.46
N GLY A 93 -31.44 17.56 9.17
CA GLY A 93 -31.03 18.46 8.10
C GLY A 93 -31.68 19.84 8.13
N GLU A 94 -33.00 19.95 8.31
CA GLU A 94 -33.67 21.25 8.46
C GLU A 94 -33.12 22.06 9.65
N ARG A 95 -32.88 21.40 10.78
CA ARG A 95 -32.31 22.02 11.99
C ARG A 95 -30.88 22.48 11.74
N LEU A 96 -30.08 21.67 11.06
CA LEU A 96 -28.71 22.01 10.68
C LEU A 96 -28.68 23.23 9.75
N LEU A 97 -29.46 23.22 8.67
CA LEU A 97 -29.51 24.32 7.70
C LEU A 97 -30.04 25.60 8.34
N ALA A 98 -31.09 25.52 9.17
CA ALA A 98 -31.58 26.67 9.92
C ALA A 98 -30.50 27.26 10.84
N ARG A 99 -29.71 26.41 11.51
CA ARG A 99 -28.61 26.84 12.36
C ARG A 99 -27.52 27.52 11.55
N LEU A 100 -27.07 26.90 10.46
CA LEU A 100 -26.03 27.43 9.57
C LEU A 100 -26.47 28.70 8.82
N GLY A 101 -27.77 28.92 8.62
CA GLY A 101 -28.29 30.12 7.96
C GLY A 101 -27.99 31.42 8.71
N GLY A 102 -27.74 31.35 10.02
CA GLY A 102 -27.29 32.48 10.85
C GLY A 102 -25.78 32.57 11.05
N VAL A 103 -25.01 31.64 10.47
CA VAL A 103 -23.56 31.52 10.67
C VAL A 103 -22.81 32.21 9.53
N ARG A 104 -21.63 32.76 9.84
CA ARG A 104 -20.71 33.26 8.82
C ARG A 104 -20.04 32.09 8.08
N ILE A 105 -20.41 31.87 6.81
CA ILE A 105 -19.91 30.74 6.03
C ILE A 105 -18.78 31.17 5.08
N LEU A 106 -17.62 30.50 5.16
CA LEU A 106 -16.50 30.65 4.24
C LEU A 106 -16.37 29.41 3.37
N ALA A 107 -16.13 29.60 2.08
CA ALA A 107 -16.02 28.51 1.11
C ALA A 107 -14.61 28.48 0.50
N ARG A 108 -13.99 27.31 0.41
CA ARG A 108 -12.66 27.19 -0.22
C ARG A 108 -12.64 27.60 -1.69
N GLY A 109 -13.73 27.39 -2.44
CA GLY A 109 -13.75 27.70 -3.88
C GLY A 109 -15.14 27.64 -4.51
N PRO A 110 -15.26 27.97 -5.82
CA PRO A 110 -16.53 28.15 -6.51
C PRO A 110 -17.43 26.92 -6.55
N LYS A 111 -16.85 25.71 -6.60
CA LYS A 111 -17.63 24.46 -6.49
C LYS A 111 -18.30 24.34 -5.12
N VAL A 112 -17.60 24.73 -4.06
CA VAL A 112 -18.11 24.69 -2.69
C VAL A 112 -19.20 25.74 -2.50
N LYS A 113 -19.02 26.95 -3.04
CA LYS A 113 -20.07 27.98 -3.11
C LYS A 113 -21.35 27.44 -3.75
N GLY A 114 -21.21 26.75 -4.88
CA GLY A 114 -22.34 26.10 -5.55
C GLY A 114 -23.07 25.11 -4.65
N ALA A 115 -22.34 24.29 -3.87
CA ALA A 115 -22.93 23.36 -2.91
C ALA A 115 -23.65 24.05 -1.74
N ILE A 116 -23.05 25.10 -1.17
CA ILE A 116 -23.67 25.90 -0.10
C ILE A 116 -24.99 26.53 -0.58
N ARG A 117 -24.97 27.17 -1.74
CA ARG A 117 -26.15 27.82 -2.33
C ARG A 117 -27.24 26.83 -2.72
N ALA A 118 -26.87 25.65 -3.22
CA ALA A 118 -27.82 24.58 -3.51
C ALA A 118 -28.56 24.08 -2.24
N ALA A 119 -27.92 24.20 -1.08
CA ALA A 119 -28.53 23.90 0.23
C ALA A 119 -29.31 25.09 0.82
N GLY A 120 -29.53 26.17 0.06
CA GLY A 120 -30.29 27.34 0.51
C GLY A 120 -29.51 28.30 1.41
N LEU A 121 -28.20 28.12 1.55
CA LEU A 121 -27.32 28.96 2.36
C LEU A 121 -26.54 29.96 1.50
N ALA A 122 -25.93 30.97 2.12
CA ALA A 122 -25.06 31.93 1.45
C ALA A 122 -23.66 31.92 2.08
N GLU A 123 -22.63 31.83 1.25
CA GLU A 123 -21.27 32.11 1.69
C GLU A 123 -21.02 33.63 1.79
N GLU A 124 -20.22 34.05 2.77
CA GLU A 124 -19.73 35.43 2.85
C GLU A 124 -18.54 35.65 1.89
N TRP A 125 -17.63 34.68 1.85
CA TRP A 125 -16.38 34.84 1.10
C TRP A 125 -15.79 33.51 0.63
N SER A 126 -15.04 33.59 -0.47
CA SER A 126 -14.27 32.50 -1.04
C SER A 126 -13.05 33.05 -1.80
N PRO A 127 -11.85 32.46 -1.63
CA PRO A 127 -10.63 32.94 -2.30
C PRO A 127 -10.69 32.67 -3.80
N ALA A 128 -10.13 33.58 -4.60
CA ALA A 128 -10.03 33.43 -6.06
C ALA A 128 -9.09 32.29 -6.47
N SER A 129 -8.09 31.96 -5.63
CA SER A 129 -7.11 30.89 -5.87
C SER A 129 -7.62 29.49 -5.56
N GLU A 130 -8.81 29.39 -4.93
CA GLU A 130 -9.34 28.15 -4.38
C GLU A 130 -8.46 27.51 -3.28
N SER A 131 -7.57 28.29 -2.66
CA SER A 131 -6.64 27.84 -1.63
C SER A 131 -7.25 27.87 -0.23
N LEU A 132 -7.13 26.77 0.51
CA LEU A 132 -7.52 26.77 1.93
C LEU A 132 -6.50 27.53 2.81
N ALA A 133 -5.25 27.68 2.36
CA ALA A 133 -4.27 28.50 3.09
C ALA A 133 -4.69 29.98 3.13
N GLU A 134 -5.24 30.51 2.04
CA GLU A 134 -5.77 31.89 2.05
C GLU A 134 -6.99 32.06 2.95
N VAL A 135 -7.80 31.00 3.11
CA VAL A 135 -8.89 30.99 4.11
C VAL A 135 -8.32 31.08 5.52
N LEU A 136 -7.24 30.33 5.80
CA LEU A 136 -6.57 30.38 7.11
C LEU A 136 -5.98 31.76 7.38
N ASP A 137 -5.21 32.30 6.44
CA ASP A 137 -4.54 33.58 6.57
C ASP A 137 -5.55 34.71 6.83
N ARG A 138 -6.68 34.69 6.10
CA ARG A 138 -7.76 35.63 6.32
C ARG A 138 -8.35 35.53 7.72
N LEU A 139 -8.69 34.31 8.17
CA LEU A 139 -9.27 34.09 9.50
C LEU A 139 -8.33 34.59 10.59
N LEU A 140 -7.04 34.23 10.52
CA LEU A 140 -6.05 34.66 11.50
C LEU A 140 -5.82 36.18 11.47
N ALA A 141 -5.85 36.82 10.30
CA ALA A 141 -5.72 38.27 10.17
C ALA A 141 -6.92 39.04 10.74
N GLU A 142 -8.13 38.47 10.66
CA GLU A 142 -9.35 39.04 11.27
C GLU A 142 -9.41 38.83 12.78
N GLY A 143 -8.70 37.82 13.30
CA GLY A 143 -8.66 37.44 14.71
C GLY A 143 -9.70 36.36 15.04
N VAL A 144 -9.26 35.28 15.70
CA VAL A 144 -10.09 34.11 15.99
C VAL A 144 -10.21 33.78 17.49
N ASP A 145 -9.64 34.61 18.35
CA ASP A 145 -9.65 34.38 19.81
C ASP A 145 -11.07 34.36 20.36
N GLY A 146 -11.42 33.27 21.05
CA GLY A 146 -12.76 33.05 21.61
C GLY A 146 -13.85 32.68 20.59
N LEU A 147 -13.55 32.64 19.28
CA LEU A 147 -14.52 32.24 18.26
C LEU A 147 -14.65 30.72 18.18
N ARG A 148 -15.89 30.25 17.98
CA ARG A 148 -16.19 28.85 17.67
C ARG A 148 -16.28 28.65 16.17
N ILE A 149 -15.42 27.79 15.61
CA ILE A 149 -15.30 27.59 14.17
C ILE A 149 -15.57 26.14 13.82
N ALA A 150 -16.61 25.89 13.03
CA ALA A 150 -16.87 24.58 12.43
C ALA A 150 -16.09 24.44 11.12
N VAL A 151 -15.34 23.35 10.95
CA VAL A 151 -14.53 23.11 9.76
C VAL A 151 -14.93 21.77 9.13
N GLN A 152 -15.53 21.83 7.94
CA GLN A 152 -15.76 20.64 7.13
C GLN A 152 -14.43 20.07 6.65
N LEU A 153 -13.99 18.99 7.29
CA LEU A 153 -12.73 18.34 7.00
C LEU A 153 -12.85 17.53 5.70
N HIS A 154 -11.79 17.47 4.90
CA HIS A 154 -11.66 16.45 3.85
C HIS A 154 -10.56 15.48 4.28
N GLY A 155 -10.67 14.19 3.95
CA GLY A 155 -9.91 13.10 4.62
C GLY A 155 -8.39 13.08 4.47
N GLU A 156 -7.78 14.12 3.92
CA GLU A 156 -6.40 14.51 4.20
C GLU A 156 -6.42 15.84 4.96
N PRO A 157 -6.00 15.90 6.23
CA PRO A 157 -5.87 17.17 6.93
C PRO A 157 -4.83 18.02 6.20
N LEU A 158 -5.12 19.31 6.00
CA LEU A 158 -4.06 20.28 5.78
C LEU A 158 -3.26 20.34 7.09
N PRO A 159 -1.98 19.88 7.11
CA PRO A 159 -1.21 19.85 8.33
C PRO A 159 -1.17 21.24 8.94
N GLY A 160 -1.67 21.38 10.16
CA GLY A 160 -1.62 22.64 10.88
C GLY A 160 -2.81 23.58 10.68
N PHE A 161 -3.82 23.31 9.82
CA PHE A 161 -4.94 24.25 9.64
C PHE A 161 -5.77 24.39 10.93
N VAL A 162 -6.22 23.26 11.48
CA VAL A 162 -6.99 23.23 12.73
C VAL A 162 -6.12 23.67 13.91
N GLU A 163 -4.85 23.24 13.92
CA GLU A 163 -3.89 23.58 14.95
C GLU A 163 -3.59 25.09 14.98
N SER A 164 -3.49 25.74 13.81
CA SER A 164 -3.24 27.18 13.71
C SER A 164 -4.43 28.00 14.20
N LEU A 165 -5.66 27.59 13.86
CA LEU A 165 -6.87 28.22 14.40
C LEU A 165 -6.94 28.10 15.92
N ARG A 166 -6.66 26.91 16.46
CA ARG A 166 -6.61 26.67 17.92
C ARG A 166 -5.50 27.49 18.59
N ALA A 167 -4.33 27.58 17.96
CA ALA A 167 -3.22 28.42 18.45
C ALA A 167 -3.57 29.91 18.46
N GLY A 168 -4.47 30.35 17.56
CA GLY A 168 -5.05 31.69 17.55
C GLY A 168 -6.15 31.93 18.58
N GLY A 169 -6.50 30.95 19.43
CA GLY A 169 -7.51 31.06 20.48
C GLY A 169 -8.91 30.56 20.09
N ALA A 170 -9.08 29.97 18.90
CA ALA A 170 -10.38 29.48 18.45
C ALA A 170 -10.77 28.13 19.05
N GLU A 171 -12.05 27.97 19.33
CA GLU A 171 -12.68 26.67 19.60
C GLU A 171 -13.06 26.00 18.27
N VAL A 172 -12.33 24.97 17.84
CA VAL A 172 -12.55 24.34 16.52
C VAL A 172 -13.31 23.02 16.61
N VAL A 173 -14.46 22.97 15.95
CA VAL A 173 -15.27 21.76 15.73
C VAL A 173 -14.95 21.17 14.36
N GLY A 174 -14.35 19.98 14.33
CA GLY A 174 -14.12 19.26 13.09
C GLY A 174 -15.38 18.54 12.63
N VAL A 175 -15.78 18.72 11.37
CA VAL A 175 -16.89 18.01 10.74
C VAL A 175 -16.31 16.99 9.75
N PRO A 176 -16.13 15.73 10.16
CA PRO A 176 -15.42 14.74 9.35
C PRO A 176 -16.33 14.16 8.27
N VAL A 177 -16.12 14.54 7.01
CA VAL A 177 -16.94 14.05 5.87
C VAL A 177 -16.17 13.11 4.94
N TYR A 178 -15.12 12.49 5.47
CA TYR A 178 -14.35 11.45 4.78
C TYR A 178 -13.53 10.66 5.80
N ARG A 179 -14.19 9.72 6.47
CA ARG A 179 -13.58 8.96 7.57
C ARG A 179 -13.23 7.54 7.15
N TRP A 180 -12.11 7.09 7.71
CA TRP A 180 -11.57 5.76 7.49
C TRP A 180 -11.48 5.09 8.85
N LEU A 181 -11.94 3.84 8.91
CA LEU A 181 -11.74 3.01 10.08
C LEU A 181 -10.89 1.80 9.68
N PRO A 182 -10.27 1.12 10.65
CA PRO A 182 -9.74 -0.22 10.42
C PRO A 182 -10.81 -1.12 9.77
N PRO A 183 -10.40 -2.10 8.95
CA PRO A 183 -11.35 -3.07 8.40
C PRO A 183 -12.03 -3.83 9.54
N GLU A 184 -13.27 -4.26 9.34
CA GLU A 184 -14.03 -5.01 10.35
C GLU A 184 -13.34 -6.34 10.70
N ASP A 185 -12.80 -7.00 9.68
CA ASP A 185 -11.93 -8.17 9.82
C ASP A 185 -10.46 -7.75 9.64
N LEU A 186 -9.69 -7.87 10.72
CA LEU A 186 -8.25 -7.59 10.73
C LEU A 186 -7.43 -8.77 10.19
N GLY A 187 -8.01 -9.96 10.03
CA GLY A 187 -7.32 -11.17 9.58
C GLY A 187 -6.58 -11.01 8.24
N PRO A 188 -7.18 -10.43 7.18
CA PRO A 188 -6.49 -10.20 5.92
C PRO A 188 -5.27 -9.28 6.03
N VAL A 189 -5.38 -8.15 6.75
CA VAL A 189 -4.26 -7.22 6.93
C VAL A 189 -3.17 -7.83 7.81
N ASP A 190 -3.54 -8.61 8.82
CA ASP A 190 -2.57 -9.32 9.66
C ASP A 190 -1.80 -10.38 8.86
N ARG A 191 -2.48 -11.13 7.97
CA ARG A 191 -1.80 -12.06 7.04
C ARG A 191 -0.89 -11.34 6.06
N LEU A 192 -1.27 -10.17 5.55
CA LEU A 192 -0.42 -9.36 4.69
C LEU A 192 0.84 -8.91 5.44
N LEU A 193 0.70 -8.45 6.69
CA LEU A 193 1.82 -8.08 7.56
C LEU A 193 2.76 -9.27 7.77
N ASP A 194 2.22 -10.42 8.16
CA ASP A 194 3.00 -11.63 8.39
C ASP A 194 3.73 -12.07 7.11
N ALA A 195 3.05 -12.00 5.96
CA ALA A 195 3.63 -12.34 4.66
C ALA A 195 4.74 -11.36 4.23
N THR A 196 4.61 -10.08 4.60
CA THR A 196 5.62 -9.03 4.33
C THR A 196 6.85 -9.24 5.21
N VAL A 197 6.65 -9.35 6.53
CA VAL A 197 7.72 -9.56 7.52
C VAL A 197 8.50 -10.85 7.25
N SER A 198 7.79 -11.93 6.85
CA SER A 198 8.41 -13.19 6.47
C SER A 198 9.01 -13.22 5.06
N ARG A 199 8.94 -12.11 4.30
CA ARG A 199 9.53 -11.96 2.95
C ARG A 199 9.00 -13.00 1.95
N THR A 200 7.69 -13.25 2.05
CA THR A 200 6.94 -14.13 1.14
C THR A 200 6.14 -13.35 0.09
N LEU A 201 6.01 -12.03 0.26
CA LEU A 201 5.56 -11.12 -0.78
C LEU A 201 6.76 -10.54 -1.54
N ASP A 202 6.56 -10.22 -2.80
CA ASP A 202 7.55 -9.53 -3.63
C ASP A 202 7.27 -8.02 -3.71
N ALA A 203 6.00 -7.63 -3.59
CA ALA A 203 5.58 -6.23 -3.52
C ALA A 203 4.33 -6.02 -2.66
N VAL A 204 4.15 -4.81 -2.16
CA VAL A 204 2.90 -4.33 -1.56
C VAL A 204 2.48 -3.04 -2.26
N THR A 205 1.22 -2.97 -2.69
CA THR A 205 0.68 -1.81 -3.40
C THR A 205 -0.16 -0.93 -2.49
N PHE A 206 0.00 0.38 -2.66
CA PHE A 206 -0.75 1.41 -1.93
C PHE A 206 -1.39 2.40 -2.91
N THR A 207 -2.70 2.58 -2.79
CA THR A 207 -3.48 3.49 -3.65
C THR A 207 -3.94 4.75 -2.92
N SER A 208 -3.67 4.87 -1.62
CA SER A 208 -3.95 6.06 -0.81
C SER A 208 -3.00 6.14 0.40
N ALA A 209 -2.69 7.36 0.84
CA ALA A 209 -1.87 7.57 2.05
C ALA A 209 -2.51 6.94 3.31
N PRO A 210 -3.85 7.04 3.53
CA PRO A 210 -4.49 6.36 4.66
C PRO A 210 -4.25 4.84 4.68
N ALA A 211 -4.25 4.15 3.53
CA ALA A 211 -4.00 2.70 3.52
C ALA A 211 -2.57 2.35 3.96
N ALA A 212 -1.59 3.16 3.56
CA ALA A 212 -0.21 3.02 4.02
C ALA A 212 -0.08 3.30 5.53
N ALA A 213 -0.69 4.40 6.00
CA ALA A 213 -0.70 4.75 7.42
C ALA A 213 -1.41 3.69 8.28
N SER A 214 -2.54 3.14 7.83
CA SER A 214 -3.26 2.08 8.54
C SER A 214 -2.44 0.79 8.65
N LEU A 215 -1.72 0.40 7.59
CA LEU A 215 -0.84 -0.77 7.64
C LEU A 215 0.30 -0.57 8.65
N LEU A 216 0.94 0.61 8.65
CA LEU A 216 1.99 0.98 9.60
C LEU A 216 1.48 1.01 11.05
N SER A 217 0.31 1.63 11.28
CA SER A 217 -0.34 1.66 12.60
C SER A 217 -0.63 0.25 13.10
N ARG A 218 -1.19 -0.61 12.24
CA ARG A 218 -1.48 -1.99 12.59
C ARG A 218 -0.21 -2.80 12.90
N ALA A 219 0.88 -2.55 12.18
CA ALA A 219 2.17 -3.14 12.50
C ALA A 219 2.69 -2.69 13.86
N GLY A 220 2.53 -1.40 14.19
CA GLY A 220 2.85 -0.84 15.51
C GLY A 220 2.06 -1.50 16.64
N GLU A 221 0.75 -1.65 16.49
CA GLU A 221 -0.13 -2.35 17.44
C GLU A 221 0.30 -3.81 17.68
N ARG A 222 0.84 -4.46 16.66
CA ARG A 222 1.34 -5.84 16.74
C ARG A 222 2.81 -5.95 17.16
N GLY A 223 3.50 -4.84 17.38
CA GLY A 223 4.94 -4.83 17.69
C GLY A 223 5.83 -5.28 16.52
N LEU A 224 5.34 -5.18 15.27
CA LEU A 224 6.03 -5.62 14.05
C LEU A 224 6.50 -4.46 13.17
N LEU A 225 6.43 -3.22 13.66
CA LEU A 225 6.74 -2.03 12.84
C LEU A 225 8.17 -2.05 12.30
N ASP A 226 9.16 -2.32 13.16
CA ASP A 226 10.57 -2.34 12.75
C ASP A 226 10.85 -3.45 11.73
N ASP A 227 10.27 -4.63 11.94
CA ASP A 227 10.38 -5.76 11.02
C ASP A 227 9.71 -5.47 9.66
N LEU A 228 8.57 -4.79 9.68
CA LEU A 228 7.87 -4.36 8.47
C LEU A 228 8.72 -3.34 7.69
N VAL A 229 9.23 -2.31 8.37
CA VAL A 229 10.09 -1.29 7.76
C VAL A 229 11.35 -1.92 7.17
N ALA A 230 11.99 -2.84 7.90
CA ALA A 230 13.16 -3.57 7.41
C ALA A 230 12.84 -4.41 6.16
N ALA A 231 11.70 -5.09 6.12
CA ALA A 231 11.28 -5.87 4.96
C ALA A 231 10.99 -4.97 3.75
N LEU A 232 10.28 -3.84 3.94
CA LEU A 232 9.94 -2.90 2.87
C LEU A 232 11.14 -2.11 2.35
N GLY A 233 12.19 -1.92 3.16
CA GLY A 233 13.40 -1.20 2.76
C GLY A 233 14.26 -1.96 1.74
N HIS A 234 14.15 -3.28 1.66
CA HIS A 234 15.05 -4.11 0.84
C HIS A 234 14.34 -5.22 0.07
N ASP A 235 13.61 -6.09 0.78
CA ASP A 235 13.17 -7.40 0.28
C ASP A 235 11.82 -7.32 -0.45
N VAL A 236 10.88 -6.52 0.06
CA VAL A 236 9.52 -6.40 -0.46
C VAL A 236 9.34 -5.01 -1.03
N LEU A 237 8.95 -4.90 -2.30
CA LEU A 237 8.85 -3.61 -2.99
C LEU A 237 7.54 -2.85 -2.62
N PRO A 238 7.61 -1.71 -1.91
CA PRO A 238 6.44 -0.84 -1.76
C PRO A 238 6.21 -0.04 -3.05
N ALA A 239 5.02 -0.20 -3.64
CA ALA A 239 4.62 0.48 -4.85
C ALA A 239 3.42 1.40 -4.58
N CYS A 240 3.64 2.70 -4.66
CA CYS A 240 2.62 3.71 -4.40
C CYS A 240 2.07 4.26 -5.72
N VAL A 241 0.76 4.53 -5.76
CA VAL A 241 0.14 5.11 -6.97
C VAL A 241 0.67 6.53 -7.27
N GLY A 242 1.15 7.26 -6.27
CA GLY A 242 1.70 8.61 -6.42
C GLY A 242 2.33 9.15 -5.12
N PRO A 243 2.84 10.40 -5.14
CA PRO A 243 3.76 10.90 -4.13
C PRO A 243 3.10 11.11 -2.76
N VAL A 244 1.85 11.59 -2.73
CA VAL A 244 1.11 11.76 -1.47
C VAL A 244 0.92 10.42 -0.76
N THR A 245 0.60 9.37 -1.51
CA THR A 245 0.47 8.00 -1.00
C THR A 245 1.76 7.45 -0.41
N ALA A 246 2.92 7.92 -0.87
CA ALA A 246 4.23 7.49 -0.38
C ALA A 246 4.64 8.15 0.94
N LEU A 247 4.08 9.32 1.28
CA LEU A 247 4.50 10.11 2.45
C LEU A 247 4.52 9.33 3.77
N PRO A 248 3.51 8.51 4.13
CA PRO A 248 3.53 7.76 5.39
C PRO A 248 4.70 6.76 5.47
N LEU A 249 5.05 6.12 4.34
CA LEU A 249 6.16 5.17 4.26
C LEU A 249 7.50 5.91 4.31
N GLN A 250 7.62 7.02 3.56
CA GLN A 250 8.82 7.87 3.56
C GLN A 250 9.10 8.48 4.94
N GLY A 251 8.04 8.80 5.71
CA GLY A 251 8.18 9.23 7.11
C GLY A 251 8.85 8.20 8.02
N HIS A 252 8.87 6.92 7.62
CA HIS A 252 9.59 5.82 8.28
C HIS A 252 10.89 5.43 7.56
N GLY A 253 11.37 6.25 6.62
CA GLY A 253 12.58 5.97 5.84
C GLY A 253 12.42 4.89 4.77
N VAL A 254 11.18 4.55 4.40
CA VAL A 254 10.90 3.55 3.36
C VAL A 254 10.75 4.24 2.00
N ASP A 255 11.70 3.99 1.10
CA ASP A 255 11.62 4.40 -0.29
C ASP A 255 10.54 3.62 -1.05
N THR A 256 9.92 4.24 -2.05
CA THR A 256 8.82 3.65 -2.83
C THR A 256 9.02 3.84 -4.32
N VAL A 257 8.48 2.92 -5.12
CA VAL A 257 8.37 3.11 -6.57
C VAL A 257 7.00 3.65 -6.94
N GLN A 258 6.96 4.52 -7.95
CA GLN A 258 5.75 5.22 -8.37
C GLN A 258 5.71 5.34 -9.90
N PRO A 259 4.51 5.28 -10.52
CA PRO A 259 4.35 5.60 -11.92
C PRO A 259 4.36 7.12 -12.15
N GLU A 260 4.76 7.56 -13.34
CA GLU A 260 4.65 8.98 -13.75
C GLU A 260 3.18 9.44 -13.81
N ARG A 261 2.27 8.53 -14.18
CA ARG A 261 0.83 8.77 -14.19
C ARG A 261 0.19 8.03 -13.02
N PHE A 262 -0.42 8.78 -12.10
CA PHE A 262 -0.96 8.25 -10.84
C PHE A 262 -2.28 7.48 -11.03
N ARG A 263 -2.21 6.32 -11.69
CA ARG A 263 -3.34 5.44 -12.05
C ARG A 263 -2.96 3.97 -11.88
N LEU A 264 -3.96 3.10 -11.73
CA LEU A 264 -3.76 1.65 -11.49
C LEU A 264 -2.99 0.95 -12.63
N GLY A 265 -3.35 1.20 -13.89
CA GLY A 265 -2.65 0.61 -15.03
C GLY A 265 -1.14 0.91 -15.06
N PRO A 266 -0.73 2.18 -15.02
CA PRO A 266 0.67 2.58 -14.87
C PRO A 266 1.37 2.00 -13.64
N LEU A 267 0.71 1.92 -12.49
CA LEU A 267 1.26 1.28 -11.29
C LEU A 267 1.62 -0.19 -11.55
N VAL A 268 0.74 -0.94 -12.22
CA VAL A 268 1.01 -2.33 -12.62
C VAL A 268 2.15 -2.41 -13.65
N GLN A 269 2.28 -1.44 -14.55
CA GLN A 269 3.41 -1.39 -15.49
C GLN A 269 4.75 -1.17 -14.77
N VAL A 270 4.79 -0.34 -13.72
CA VAL A 270 5.98 -0.19 -12.88
C VAL A 270 6.33 -1.54 -12.25
N LEU A 271 5.37 -2.25 -11.64
CA LEU A 271 5.62 -3.58 -11.08
C LEU A 271 6.16 -4.58 -12.13
N CYS A 272 5.60 -4.58 -13.35
CA CYS A 272 6.08 -5.41 -14.45
C CYS A 272 7.52 -5.12 -14.90
N ARG A 273 8.08 -3.96 -14.52
CA ARG A 273 9.48 -3.60 -14.75
C ARG A 273 10.34 -3.94 -13.53
N GLU A 274 9.92 -3.50 -12.36
CA GLU A 274 10.73 -3.56 -11.13
C GLU A 274 10.91 -5.00 -10.61
N LEU A 275 9.84 -5.82 -10.58
CA LEU A 275 9.92 -7.14 -9.97
C LEU A 275 10.83 -8.11 -10.76
N PRO A 276 10.71 -8.23 -12.10
CA PRO A 276 11.67 -9.03 -12.86
C PRO A 276 13.11 -8.50 -12.77
N ALA A 277 13.31 -7.18 -12.73
CA ALA A 277 14.64 -6.59 -12.62
C ALA A 277 15.32 -6.89 -11.28
N ARG A 278 14.54 -7.12 -10.22
CA ARG A 278 15.00 -7.52 -8.89
C ARG A 278 15.25 -9.02 -8.76
N ALA A 279 14.73 -9.83 -9.68
CA ALA A 279 14.86 -11.29 -9.61
C ALA A 279 16.32 -11.72 -9.78
N ARG A 280 16.72 -12.73 -8.99
CA ARG A 280 18.10 -13.22 -9.04
C ARG A 280 18.28 -14.22 -10.18
N VAL A 281 19.13 -13.87 -11.13
CA VAL A 281 19.49 -14.73 -12.26
C VAL A 281 20.85 -15.38 -12.04
N LEU A 282 20.93 -16.70 -12.20
CA LEU A 282 22.15 -17.49 -12.02
C LEU A 282 22.36 -18.46 -13.21
N PRO A 283 23.57 -18.55 -13.77
CA PRO A 283 23.94 -19.65 -14.67
C PRO A 283 24.26 -20.90 -13.85
N VAL A 284 23.46 -21.95 -13.98
CA VAL A 284 23.57 -23.17 -13.17
C VAL A 284 23.48 -24.39 -14.07
N ALA A 285 24.52 -25.22 -14.10
CA ALA A 285 24.62 -26.43 -14.90
C ALA A 285 24.23 -26.25 -16.38
N GLY A 286 24.63 -25.13 -16.99
CA GLY A 286 24.32 -24.78 -18.38
C GLY A 286 22.95 -24.14 -18.59
N HIS A 287 22.16 -23.94 -17.53
CA HIS A 287 20.83 -23.34 -17.59
C HIS A 287 20.83 -21.91 -17.05
N ARG A 288 19.97 -21.06 -17.61
CA ARG A 288 19.64 -19.75 -17.05
C ARG A 288 18.52 -19.93 -16.02
N VAL A 289 18.85 -19.77 -14.74
CA VAL A 289 17.91 -19.92 -13.62
C VAL A 289 17.56 -18.55 -13.03
N GLU A 290 16.31 -18.12 -13.19
CA GLU A 290 15.78 -16.90 -12.56
C GLU A 290 14.89 -17.25 -11.38
N ILE A 291 15.34 -16.90 -10.17
CA ILE A 291 14.62 -17.15 -8.92
C ILE A 291 13.67 -15.99 -8.69
N ARG A 292 12.36 -16.29 -8.72
CA ARG A 292 11.27 -15.34 -8.42
C ARG A 292 10.66 -15.63 -7.04
N GLY A 293 9.53 -15.02 -6.72
CA GLY A 293 8.80 -15.18 -5.47
C GLY A 293 8.51 -16.64 -5.12
N HIS A 294 7.53 -17.24 -5.78
CA HIS A 294 7.06 -18.62 -5.53
C HIS A 294 7.35 -19.59 -6.69
N ALA A 295 8.07 -19.14 -7.71
CA ALA A 295 8.44 -19.95 -8.86
C ALA A 295 9.85 -19.62 -9.35
N VAL A 296 10.33 -20.41 -10.29
CA VAL A 296 11.65 -20.28 -10.90
C VAL A 296 11.48 -20.35 -12.42
N LEU A 297 12.13 -19.48 -13.18
CA LEU A 297 12.30 -19.72 -14.61
C LEU A 297 13.58 -20.54 -14.83
N VAL A 298 13.47 -21.65 -15.55
CA VAL A 298 14.62 -22.42 -16.05
C VAL A 298 14.56 -22.33 -17.57
N ASP A 299 15.51 -21.62 -18.18
CA ASP A 299 15.54 -21.32 -19.62
C ASP A 299 14.21 -20.75 -20.14
N ASP A 300 13.70 -19.72 -19.43
CA ASP A 300 12.41 -19.06 -19.68
C ASP A 300 11.15 -19.92 -19.46
N GLU A 301 11.28 -21.18 -19.02
CA GLU A 301 10.14 -22.03 -18.65
C GLU A 301 9.78 -21.86 -17.16
N LEU A 302 8.53 -21.49 -16.88
CA LEU A 302 8.03 -21.30 -15.52
C LEU A 302 7.84 -22.64 -14.78
N ARG A 303 8.59 -22.79 -13.69
CA ARG A 303 8.54 -23.91 -12.76
C ARG A 303 7.97 -23.45 -11.42
N PRO A 304 6.70 -23.77 -11.10
CA PRO A 304 6.17 -23.55 -9.76
C PRO A 304 6.94 -24.38 -8.72
N VAL A 305 7.34 -23.77 -7.60
CA VAL A 305 8.12 -24.45 -6.57
C VAL A 305 7.42 -24.35 -5.22
N PRO A 306 7.21 -25.45 -4.48
CA PRO A 306 6.59 -25.41 -3.16
C PRO A 306 7.38 -24.54 -2.16
N PRO A 307 6.73 -23.97 -1.12
CA PRO A 307 7.37 -23.06 -0.16
C PRO A 307 8.66 -23.59 0.49
N ALA A 308 8.66 -24.87 0.89
CA ALA A 308 9.84 -25.53 1.43
C ALA A 308 10.98 -25.58 0.39
N GLY A 309 10.66 -25.89 -0.87
CA GLY A 309 11.63 -25.89 -1.97
C GLY A 309 12.20 -24.49 -2.24
N MET A 310 11.35 -23.45 -2.27
CA MET A 310 11.82 -22.07 -2.43
C MET A 310 12.73 -21.63 -1.28
N SER A 311 12.43 -22.03 -0.05
CA SER A 311 13.26 -21.72 1.13
C SER A 311 14.65 -22.34 1.02
N LEU A 312 14.72 -23.61 0.60
CA LEU A 312 15.99 -24.30 0.32
C LEU A 312 16.74 -23.64 -0.84
N LEU A 313 16.05 -23.33 -1.95
CA LEU A 313 16.66 -22.71 -3.11
C LEU A 313 17.24 -21.33 -2.77
N ARG A 314 16.51 -20.49 -2.04
CA ARG A 314 16.99 -19.20 -1.56
C ARG A 314 18.21 -19.37 -0.65
N ALA A 315 18.21 -20.34 0.25
CA ALA A 315 19.37 -20.64 1.10
C ALA A 315 20.62 -21.03 0.31
N LEU A 316 20.48 -21.89 -0.71
CA LEU A 316 21.57 -22.25 -1.63
C LEU A 316 22.01 -21.07 -2.49
N ALA A 317 21.07 -20.22 -2.90
CA ALA A 317 21.34 -19.07 -3.75
C ALA A 317 22.07 -17.95 -3.02
N ARG A 318 21.97 -17.81 -1.68
CA ARG A 318 22.69 -16.76 -0.93
C ARG A 318 24.17 -16.70 -1.31
N ARG A 319 24.84 -17.85 -1.33
CA ARG A 319 26.23 -18.03 -1.78
C ARG A 319 26.27 -19.14 -2.85
N PRO A 320 25.96 -18.82 -4.12
CA PRO A 320 25.80 -19.85 -5.13
C PRO A 320 27.13 -20.57 -5.38
N GLY A 321 27.07 -21.88 -5.63
CA GLY A 321 28.25 -22.74 -5.75
C GLY A 321 28.85 -23.24 -4.43
N TRP A 322 28.51 -22.62 -3.29
CA TRP A 322 28.96 -23.07 -1.97
C TRP A 322 28.13 -24.24 -1.46
N VAL A 323 28.78 -25.13 -0.69
CA VAL A 323 28.10 -26.22 0.00
C VAL A 323 27.43 -25.68 1.25
N VAL A 324 26.11 -25.84 1.34
CA VAL A 324 25.30 -25.52 2.50
C VAL A 324 25.00 -26.82 3.26
N ALA A 325 25.28 -26.82 4.57
CA ALA A 325 25.10 -28.00 5.41
C ALA A 325 23.61 -28.34 5.61
N ARG A 326 23.30 -29.62 5.86
CA ARG A 326 21.92 -30.07 6.12
C ARG A 326 21.30 -29.34 7.31
N ALA A 327 22.05 -29.15 8.39
CA ALA A 327 21.59 -28.41 9.56
C ALA A 327 21.21 -26.95 9.24
N ASP A 328 21.93 -26.29 8.32
CA ASP A 328 21.62 -24.91 7.92
C ASP A 328 20.38 -24.84 7.04
N LEU A 329 20.20 -25.84 6.16
CA LEU A 329 19.01 -25.97 5.33
C LEU A 329 17.77 -26.33 6.16
N LEU A 330 17.92 -27.17 7.18
CA LEU A 330 16.85 -27.50 8.12
C LEU A 330 16.35 -26.25 8.85
N ARG A 331 17.27 -25.39 9.30
CA ARG A 331 16.93 -24.09 9.91
C ARG A 331 16.22 -23.12 8.96
N ALA A 332 16.35 -23.32 7.65
CA ALA A 332 15.71 -22.49 6.64
C ALA A 332 14.32 -23.00 6.22
N LEU A 333 13.93 -24.23 6.57
CA LEU A 333 12.63 -24.77 6.18
C LEU A 333 11.48 -24.11 6.97
N PRO A 334 10.34 -23.82 6.31
CA PRO A 334 9.15 -23.36 7.01
C PRO A 334 8.50 -24.50 7.81
N GLY A 335 8.18 -24.25 9.08
CA GLY A 335 7.54 -25.21 9.99
C GLY A 335 8.51 -26.03 10.85
N ALA A 336 7.96 -26.82 11.78
CA ALA A 336 8.72 -27.56 12.80
C ALA A 336 9.25 -28.93 12.30
N GLY A 337 9.85 -28.99 11.10
CA GLY A 337 10.60 -30.18 10.68
C GLY A 337 11.79 -30.38 11.63
N ARG A 338 11.87 -31.51 12.34
CA ARG A 338 12.85 -31.72 13.42
C ARG A 338 14.07 -32.55 13.02
N ASP A 339 14.10 -33.10 11.81
CA ASP A 339 15.16 -34.00 11.38
C ASP A 339 15.68 -33.73 9.96
N GLU A 340 16.83 -34.32 9.63
CA GLU A 340 17.46 -34.18 8.32
C GLU A 340 16.63 -34.78 7.18
N HIS A 341 15.73 -35.73 7.48
CA HIS A 341 14.88 -36.37 6.49
C HIS A 341 13.90 -35.38 5.84
N ALA A 342 13.46 -34.36 6.59
CA ALA A 342 12.68 -33.25 6.06
C ALA A 342 13.43 -32.49 4.95
N VAL A 343 14.74 -32.24 5.11
CA VAL A 343 15.57 -31.59 4.10
C VAL A 343 15.69 -32.45 2.85
N GLU A 344 15.91 -33.75 3.01
CA GLU A 344 16.06 -34.66 1.86
C GLU A 344 14.77 -34.76 1.04
N THR A 345 13.62 -34.85 1.72
CA THR A 345 12.30 -34.89 1.07
C THR A 345 11.99 -33.58 0.34
N ALA A 346 12.23 -32.43 1.00
CA ALA A 346 12.03 -31.13 0.38
C ALA A 346 12.99 -30.89 -0.80
N MET A 347 14.24 -31.38 -0.70
CA MET A 347 15.23 -31.29 -1.78
C MET A 347 14.86 -32.16 -2.98
N ALA A 348 14.33 -33.37 -2.75
CA ALA A 348 13.83 -34.23 -3.83
C ALA A 348 12.67 -33.56 -4.58
N ARG A 349 11.72 -32.97 -3.85
CA ARG A 349 10.61 -32.20 -4.43
C ARG A 349 11.09 -30.98 -5.20
N LEU A 350 12.07 -30.24 -4.67
CA LEU A 350 12.67 -29.09 -5.35
C LEU A 350 13.31 -29.51 -6.68
N ARG A 351 14.13 -30.56 -6.71
CA ARG A 351 14.73 -31.07 -7.96
C ARG A 351 13.69 -31.49 -8.98
N GLY A 352 12.63 -32.18 -8.53
CA GLY A 352 11.51 -32.56 -9.39
C GLY A 352 10.79 -31.35 -9.98
N ALA A 353 10.49 -30.34 -9.15
CA ALA A 353 9.81 -29.12 -9.58
C ALA A 353 10.63 -28.31 -10.60
N LEU A 354 11.95 -28.25 -10.46
CA LEU A 354 12.83 -27.51 -11.38
C LEU A 354 12.96 -28.17 -12.77
N GLY A 355 12.62 -29.46 -12.91
CA GLY A 355 12.74 -30.19 -14.18
C GLY A 355 14.17 -30.51 -14.64
N ALA A 356 15.19 -29.95 -13.97
CA ALA A 356 16.61 -30.20 -14.23
C ALA A 356 17.33 -30.61 -12.92
N PRO A 357 17.43 -31.91 -12.60
CA PRO A 357 18.00 -32.38 -11.34
C PRO A 357 19.47 -31.98 -11.12
N GLY A 358 20.21 -31.78 -12.22
CA GLY A 358 21.63 -31.38 -12.21
C GLY A 358 21.89 -29.97 -11.66
N LEU A 359 20.86 -29.12 -11.56
CA LEU A 359 20.96 -27.78 -11.00
C LEU A 359 21.45 -27.78 -9.54
N ILE A 360 21.09 -28.83 -8.79
CA ILE A 360 21.45 -28.97 -7.38
C ILE A 360 22.27 -30.24 -7.18
N GLN A 361 23.51 -30.09 -6.73
CA GLN A 361 24.42 -31.19 -6.45
C GLN A 361 24.38 -31.58 -4.97
N THR A 362 24.35 -32.89 -4.72
CA THR A 362 24.60 -33.43 -3.37
C THR A 362 26.11 -33.56 -3.19
N VAL A 363 26.65 -32.97 -2.12
CA VAL A 363 28.02 -33.19 -1.69
C VAL A 363 28.02 -34.17 -0.54
N VAL A 364 28.49 -35.39 -0.81
CA VAL A 364 28.45 -36.53 0.11
C VAL A 364 28.96 -36.13 1.49
N LYS A 365 28.17 -36.44 2.53
CA LYS A 365 28.43 -36.12 3.96
C LYS A 365 28.56 -34.62 4.31
N ARG A 366 28.42 -33.70 3.36
CA ARG A 366 28.60 -32.25 3.60
C ARG A 366 27.34 -31.42 3.40
N GLY A 367 26.47 -31.78 2.45
CA GLY A 367 25.22 -31.07 2.21
C GLY A 367 24.91 -30.89 0.72
N TYR A 368 24.43 -29.71 0.34
CA TYR A 368 23.98 -29.42 -1.03
C TYR A 368 24.54 -28.11 -1.56
N ARG A 369 24.66 -27.99 -2.88
CA ARG A 369 25.06 -26.74 -3.55
C ARG A 369 24.34 -26.57 -4.89
N LEU A 370 24.19 -25.33 -5.33
CA LEU A 370 23.88 -25.05 -6.74
C LEU A 370 25.12 -25.37 -7.60
N ALA A 371 24.92 -26.01 -8.74
CA ALA A 371 25.95 -26.28 -9.73
C ALA A 371 26.28 -25.02 -10.54
N LEU A 372 26.73 -23.96 -9.86
CA LEU A 372 27.03 -22.67 -10.49
C LEU A 372 28.09 -22.84 -11.58
N ASP A 373 27.79 -22.36 -12.78
CA ASP A 373 28.75 -22.37 -13.87
C ASP A 373 29.87 -21.35 -13.62
N PRO A 374 31.12 -21.63 -13.99
CA PRO A 374 32.18 -20.64 -13.91
C PRO A 374 31.76 -19.41 -14.71
N ARG A 375 31.88 -18.22 -14.11
CA ARG A 375 31.63 -16.96 -14.83
C ARG A 375 32.56 -16.95 -16.04
N ALA A 376 32.01 -16.82 -17.24
CA ALA A 376 32.81 -16.47 -18.40
C ALA A 376 33.48 -15.13 -18.08
N GLU A 377 34.80 -15.14 -17.83
CA GLU A 377 35.57 -13.92 -17.91
C GLU A 377 35.41 -13.42 -19.34
N SER A 378 34.81 -12.25 -19.52
CA SER A 378 34.88 -11.50 -20.78
C SER A 378 36.34 -11.08 -21.00
N LYS A 379 37.18 -12.03 -21.39
CA LYS A 379 38.49 -11.75 -22.00
C LYS A 379 38.25 -11.59 -23.49
N TYR A 380 38.72 -10.45 -24.02
CA TYR A 380 38.66 -9.98 -25.42
C TYR A 380 37.38 -9.22 -25.83
N ALA A 381 37.27 -8.00 -25.31
CA ALA A 381 36.67 -6.88 -26.04
C ALA A 381 37.65 -5.69 -25.94
N ASP A 382 38.80 -5.85 -26.59
CA ASP A 382 39.67 -4.79 -27.13
C ASP A 382 40.88 -5.47 -27.77
N ALA A 383 40.78 -5.66 -29.09
CA ALA A 383 41.89 -5.83 -30.02
C ALA A 383 41.46 -5.28 -31.37
#